data_AF-A0A8T4ENC8-F1
#
_entry.id   AF-A0A8T4ENC8-F1
#
_cell.length_a   1.000
_cell.length_b   1.000
_cell.length_c   1.000
_cell.angle_alpha   90.00
_cell.angle_beta   90.00
_cell.angle_gamma   90.00
#
_symmetry.space_group_name_H-M   'P 1'
#
loop_
_entity.id
_entity.type
_entity.pdbx_description
1 polymer ?
#
loop_
_entity_poly.entity_id
_entity_poly.type
_entity_poly.pdbx_seq_one_letter_code
_entity_poly.pdbx_strand_id
1 'polypeptide(L)'
;MSEVTPSGFLRTPSTGLADLLWSDGWHVPEVDLRLPAPLEDVTALRGMRGLTVAWPAEPVPMDVVAGLAKAGVPMTSPVVPEWARAADPALAALLEDQAWLSPPPSGGMEDVTDLRREEHSIRLRRHGRHSTAAVRPSVSVVMASRRPHLLEHAIGQLSRQRDVDIELLLAPHGYTPPSLDAPFPVTVVEAPESILLGEVLNRAAAQASGQYVAKWDDDDWYGPQHLSDLLMARAYAQAEVVGVAQEFFYLEPLGVTVRRTDYSSEVETDHVAGGSILLDLATFKKIGGFGETAASEDAHLLRSAIAHGARVYRTHGLGYVLRRGAARNHSWQLPLKHFLRVAGNQWRGFRPSLILEWP
;
A
#
# COMPACT_ATOMS: atom_id res chain seq x y z
N MET A 1 10.78 -13.93 -18.83
CA MET A 1 10.14 -12.62 -19.11
C MET A 1 10.50 -11.69 -17.96
N SER A 2 11.10 -10.53 -18.23
CA SER A 2 11.31 -9.50 -17.20
C SER A 2 9.96 -9.16 -16.59
N GLU A 3 9.80 -9.31 -15.27
CA GLU A 3 8.52 -9.04 -14.62
C GLU A 3 8.07 -7.60 -14.90
N VAL A 4 6.80 -7.43 -15.27
CA VAL A 4 6.19 -6.11 -15.36
C VAL A 4 6.16 -5.53 -13.95
N THR A 5 7.11 -4.66 -13.63
CA THR A 5 7.06 -3.79 -12.45
C THR A 5 5.78 -2.97 -12.57
N PRO A 6 4.84 -3.03 -11.61
CA PRO A 6 3.74 -2.11 -11.56
C PRO A 6 4.28 -0.69 -11.57
N SER A 7 4.11 0.00 -12.69
CA SER A 7 4.44 1.41 -12.83
C SER A 7 3.24 2.31 -12.47
N GLY A 8 2.14 1.70 -12.02
CA GLY A 8 0.89 2.37 -11.67
C GLY A 8 0.10 2.81 -12.89
N PHE A 9 -1.22 2.58 -12.90
CA PHE A 9 -2.06 3.19 -13.93
C PHE A 9 -2.11 4.70 -13.71
N LEU A 10 -2.36 5.48 -14.77
CA LEU A 10 -2.64 6.89 -14.55
C LEU A 10 -3.83 6.99 -13.60
N ARG A 11 -3.72 7.83 -12.56
CA ARG A 11 -4.80 8.01 -11.57
C ARG A 11 -6.10 8.44 -12.22
N THR A 12 -6.03 9.27 -13.25
CA THR A 12 -7.16 9.60 -14.12
C THR A 12 -6.86 9.07 -15.53
N PRO A 13 -7.75 8.25 -16.11
CA PRO A 13 -7.53 7.63 -17.40
C PRO A 13 -7.78 8.67 -18.50
N SER A 14 -7.00 8.61 -19.57
CA SER A 14 -7.18 9.45 -20.75
C SER A 14 -8.15 8.83 -21.77
N THR A 15 -8.35 7.51 -21.70
CA THR A 15 -9.22 6.76 -22.61
C THR A 15 -10.18 5.84 -21.85
N GLY A 16 -11.23 5.39 -22.55
CA GLY A 16 -12.27 4.52 -22.00
C GLY A 16 -11.80 3.07 -21.76
N LEU A 17 -12.77 2.16 -21.68
CA LEU A 17 -12.49 0.73 -21.75
C LEU A 17 -12.08 0.34 -23.17
N ALA A 18 -11.19 -0.64 -23.29
CA ALA A 18 -10.80 -1.27 -24.55
C ALA A 18 -11.03 -2.79 -24.46
N ASP A 19 -11.18 -3.46 -25.59
CA ASP A 19 -11.41 -4.90 -25.61
C ASP A 19 -10.10 -5.70 -25.66
N LEU A 20 -9.96 -6.67 -24.76
CA LEU A 20 -8.92 -7.70 -24.83
C LEU A 20 -9.50 -8.92 -25.55
N LEU A 21 -9.09 -9.12 -26.79
CA LEU A 21 -9.66 -10.11 -27.71
C LEU A 21 -8.73 -11.31 -27.90
N TRP A 22 -9.33 -12.47 -28.19
CA TRP A 22 -8.60 -13.67 -28.58
C TRP A 22 -8.82 -14.01 -30.06
N SER A 23 -7.72 -14.24 -30.79
CA SER A 23 -7.72 -14.79 -32.16
C SER A 23 -6.66 -15.91 -32.30
N ASP A 24 -5.47 -15.55 -32.75
CA ASP A 24 -4.22 -16.31 -32.81
C ASP A 24 -3.30 -15.98 -31.60
N GLY A 25 -3.88 -15.29 -30.60
CA GLY A 25 -3.24 -14.75 -29.43
C GLY A 25 -4.10 -13.64 -28.82
N TRP A 26 -3.74 -13.20 -27.62
CA TRP A 26 -4.38 -12.07 -26.95
C TRP A 26 -3.93 -10.75 -27.59
N HIS A 27 -4.86 -9.83 -27.85
CA HIS A 27 -4.53 -8.52 -28.38
C HIS A 27 -5.54 -7.44 -27.98
N VAL A 28 -5.10 -6.17 -28.02
CA VAL A 28 -5.90 -4.97 -27.77
C VAL A 28 -5.86 -4.10 -29.03
N PRO A 29 -6.86 -4.23 -29.93
CA PRO A 29 -6.87 -3.54 -31.22
C PRO A 29 -6.72 -2.02 -31.13
N GLU A 30 -7.28 -1.40 -30.09
CA GLU A 30 -7.34 0.06 -29.90
C GLU A 30 -5.96 0.70 -29.73
N VAL A 31 -4.95 -0.09 -29.38
CA VAL A 31 -3.54 0.33 -29.26
C VAL A 31 -2.59 -0.54 -30.09
N ASP A 32 -3.12 -1.32 -31.02
CA ASP A 32 -2.34 -2.23 -31.89
C ASP A 32 -1.34 -3.10 -31.08
N LEU A 33 -1.80 -3.65 -29.95
CA LEU A 33 -0.96 -4.39 -29.02
C LEU A 33 -1.27 -5.89 -29.07
N ARG A 34 -0.27 -6.73 -29.37
CA ARG A 34 -0.34 -8.20 -29.21
C ARG A 34 0.36 -8.64 -27.93
N LEU A 35 -0.21 -9.60 -27.21
CA LEU A 35 0.27 -10.10 -25.92
C LEU A 35 0.64 -11.60 -25.97
N PRO A 36 1.65 -12.04 -25.21
CA PRO A 36 2.44 -11.27 -24.25
C PRO A 36 3.39 -10.28 -24.94
N ALA A 37 3.51 -9.07 -24.39
CA ALA A 37 4.34 -8.00 -24.92
C ALA A 37 5.47 -7.62 -23.94
N PRO A 38 6.56 -7.02 -24.44
CA PRO A 38 7.50 -6.26 -23.62
C PRO A 38 6.82 -5.26 -22.66
N LEU A 39 7.47 -4.96 -21.54
CA LEU A 39 6.97 -4.00 -20.53
C LEU A 39 6.66 -2.61 -21.09
N GLU A 40 7.49 -2.15 -22.03
CA GLU A 40 7.31 -0.87 -22.71
C GLU A 40 5.97 -0.79 -23.46
N ASP A 41 5.53 -1.90 -24.05
CA ASP A 41 4.28 -1.97 -24.79
C ASP A 41 3.06 -2.06 -23.85
N VAL A 42 3.20 -2.72 -22.69
CA VAL A 42 2.16 -2.73 -21.63
C VAL A 42 1.93 -1.32 -21.05
N THR A 43 2.91 -0.43 -21.15
CA THR A 43 2.77 0.98 -20.73
C THR A 43 1.69 1.70 -21.54
N ALA A 44 1.43 1.29 -22.79
CA ALA A 44 0.37 1.86 -23.63
C ALA A 44 -1.04 1.68 -23.02
N LEU A 45 -1.22 0.64 -22.19
CA LEU A 45 -2.50 0.37 -21.52
C LEU A 45 -2.77 1.30 -20.33
N ARG A 46 -1.77 2.02 -19.83
CA ARG A 46 -1.85 2.78 -18.57
C ARG A 46 -2.80 3.97 -18.61
N GLY A 47 -3.06 4.51 -19.80
CA GLY A 47 -4.02 5.58 -20.02
C GLY A 47 -5.47 5.11 -20.09
N MET A 48 -5.70 3.81 -20.24
CA MET A 48 -7.05 3.26 -20.36
C MET A 48 -7.77 3.18 -19.02
N ARG A 49 -9.10 3.24 -19.08
CA ARG A 49 -9.95 2.93 -17.93
C ARG A 49 -9.82 1.47 -17.49
N GLY A 50 -9.45 0.58 -18.41
CA GLY A 50 -9.31 -0.84 -18.18
C GLY A 50 -9.61 -1.64 -19.44
N LEU A 51 -9.50 -2.96 -19.33
CA LEU A 51 -9.81 -3.88 -20.42
C LEU A 51 -11.07 -4.69 -20.13
N THR A 52 -11.91 -4.85 -21.15
CA THR A 52 -12.98 -5.86 -21.14
C THR A 52 -12.42 -7.14 -21.72
N VAL A 53 -12.32 -8.21 -20.92
CA VAL A 53 -11.85 -9.51 -21.40
C VAL A 53 -12.96 -10.20 -22.17
N ALA A 54 -12.80 -10.28 -23.49
CA ALA A 54 -13.71 -10.97 -24.38
C ALA A 54 -13.27 -12.43 -24.55
N TRP A 55 -13.92 -13.33 -23.81
CA TRP A 55 -13.55 -14.74 -23.80
C TRP A 55 -14.01 -15.48 -25.05
N PRO A 56 -13.15 -16.32 -25.67
CA PRO A 56 -13.58 -17.27 -26.69
C PRO A 56 -14.42 -18.40 -26.07
N ALA A 57 -15.20 -19.08 -26.90
CA ALA A 57 -16.02 -20.21 -26.46
C ALA A 57 -15.15 -21.39 -25.99
N GLU A 58 -14.07 -21.66 -26.72
CA GLU A 58 -13.13 -22.74 -26.41
C GLU A 58 -12.05 -22.28 -25.41
N PRO A 59 -11.50 -23.20 -24.59
CA PRO A 59 -10.41 -22.88 -23.66
C PRO A 59 -9.16 -22.34 -24.34
N VAL A 60 -8.58 -21.27 -23.77
CA VAL A 60 -7.33 -20.64 -24.23
C VAL A 60 -6.36 -20.39 -23.08
N PRO A 61 -5.06 -20.17 -23.34
CA PRO A 61 -4.09 -19.84 -22.31
C PRO A 61 -4.49 -18.63 -21.46
N MET A 62 -4.40 -18.80 -20.14
CA MET A 62 -4.74 -17.80 -19.11
C MET A 62 -3.55 -16.94 -18.68
N ASP A 63 -2.35 -17.24 -19.16
CA ASP A 63 -1.08 -16.62 -18.73
C ASP A 63 -1.05 -15.11 -18.97
N VAL A 64 -1.61 -14.65 -20.09
CA VAL A 64 -1.71 -13.21 -20.37
C VAL A 64 -2.68 -12.52 -19.41
N VAL A 65 -3.87 -13.08 -19.18
CA VAL A 65 -4.87 -12.48 -18.27
C VAL A 65 -4.33 -12.49 -16.84
N ALA A 66 -3.71 -13.59 -16.39
CA ALA A 66 -3.05 -13.64 -15.09
C ALA A 66 -1.87 -12.65 -14.99
N GLY A 67 -1.08 -12.50 -16.05
CA GLY A 67 0.02 -11.54 -16.11
C GLY A 67 -0.44 -10.09 -16.04
N LEU A 68 -1.54 -9.75 -16.72
CA LEU A 68 -2.18 -8.43 -16.64
C LEU A 68 -2.74 -8.18 -15.24
N ALA A 69 -3.37 -9.18 -14.61
CA ALA A 69 -3.81 -9.08 -13.22
C ALA A 69 -2.62 -8.84 -12.28
N LYS A 70 -1.52 -9.57 -12.45
CA LYS A 70 -0.26 -9.40 -11.70
C LYS A 70 0.35 -8.01 -11.86
N ALA A 71 0.18 -7.38 -13.02
CA ALA A 71 0.57 -5.99 -13.27
C ALA A 71 -0.40 -4.97 -12.64
N GLY A 72 -1.58 -5.43 -12.21
CA GLY A 72 -2.68 -4.59 -11.74
C GLY A 72 -3.40 -3.87 -12.87
N VAL A 73 -3.41 -4.42 -14.09
CA VAL A 73 -4.21 -3.86 -15.18
C VAL A 73 -5.69 -3.95 -14.81
N PRO A 74 -6.44 -2.83 -14.71
CA PRO A 74 -7.86 -2.90 -14.45
C PRO A 74 -8.53 -3.71 -15.56
N MET A 75 -9.17 -4.81 -15.18
CA MET A 75 -9.84 -5.69 -16.12
C MET A 75 -11.23 -6.05 -15.60
N THR A 76 -12.16 -6.24 -16.51
CA THR A 76 -13.50 -6.73 -16.21
C THR A 76 -13.98 -7.68 -17.29
N SER A 77 -14.94 -8.54 -16.96
CA SER A 77 -15.68 -9.32 -17.93
C SER A 77 -17.09 -9.55 -17.39
N PRO A 78 -18.15 -9.17 -18.12
CA PRO A 78 -19.52 -9.42 -17.67
C PRO A 78 -19.85 -10.90 -17.49
N VAL A 79 -19.15 -11.78 -18.23
CA VAL A 79 -19.35 -13.22 -18.20
C VAL A 79 -17.99 -13.90 -18.34
N VAL A 80 -17.57 -14.63 -17.31
CA VAL A 80 -16.39 -15.50 -17.38
C VAL A 80 -16.83 -16.95 -17.67
N PRO A 81 -16.35 -17.61 -18.75
CA PRO A 81 -16.75 -18.96 -19.09
C PRO A 81 -16.31 -19.96 -18.03
N GLU A 82 -17.03 -21.09 -17.94
CA GLU A 82 -16.83 -22.10 -16.90
C GLU A 82 -15.38 -22.62 -16.86
N TRP A 83 -14.76 -22.83 -18.02
CA TRP A 83 -13.37 -23.30 -18.09
C TRP A 83 -12.38 -22.31 -17.47
N ALA A 84 -12.58 -21.00 -17.69
CA ALA A 84 -11.71 -19.96 -17.13
C ALA A 84 -11.94 -19.81 -15.62
N ARG A 85 -13.20 -19.88 -15.19
CA ARG A 85 -13.56 -19.88 -13.77
C ARG A 85 -13.00 -21.09 -13.04
N ALA A 86 -13.07 -22.27 -13.63
CA ALA A 86 -12.53 -23.49 -13.03
C ALA A 86 -11.00 -23.42 -12.89
N ALA A 87 -10.32 -22.75 -13.82
CA ALA A 87 -8.88 -22.54 -13.76
C ALA A 87 -8.46 -21.57 -12.65
N ASP A 88 -9.20 -20.46 -12.47
CA ASP A 88 -8.93 -19.47 -11.42
C ASP A 88 -10.23 -18.80 -10.93
N PRO A 89 -10.91 -19.39 -9.91
CA PRO A 89 -12.18 -18.88 -9.43
C PRO A 89 -12.10 -17.47 -8.83
N ALA A 90 -10.97 -17.13 -8.21
CA ALA A 90 -10.77 -15.84 -7.56
C ALA A 90 -10.52 -14.74 -8.59
N LEU A 91 -9.72 -15.00 -9.63
CA LEU A 91 -9.59 -14.07 -10.75
C LEU A 91 -10.91 -13.88 -11.47
N ALA A 92 -11.67 -14.96 -11.71
CA ALA A 92 -12.98 -14.87 -12.34
C ALA A 92 -13.93 -13.97 -11.54
N ALA A 93 -14.00 -14.13 -10.21
CA ALA A 93 -14.81 -13.29 -9.34
C ALA A 93 -14.39 -11.81 -9.39
N LEU A 94 -13.09 -11.53 -9.47
CA LEU A 94 -12.59 -10.16 -9.64
C LEU A 94 -12.97 -9.58 -11.01
N LEU A 95 -12.86 -10.34 -12.10
CA LEU A 95 -13.24 -9.86 -13.43
C LEU A 95 -14.75 -9.55 -13.51
N GLU A 96 -15.58 -10.32 -12.83
CA GLU A 96 -17.03 -10.13 -12.77
C GLU A 96 -17.48 -9.01 -11.83
N ASP A 97 -16.60 -8.55 -10.93
CA ASP A 97 -16.86 -7.36 -10.12
C ASP A 97 -16.89 -6.12 -11.03
N GLN A 98 -18.09 -5.70 -11.40
CA GLN A 98 -18.33 -4.48 -12.17
C GLN A 98 -18.66 -3.27 -11.29
N ALA A 99 -18.63 -3.41 -9.96
CA ALA A 99 -18.99 -2.33 -9.05
C ALA A 99 -18.04 -1.13 -9.21
N TRP A 100 -16.78 -1.35 -9.59
CA TRP A 100 -15.81 -0.28 -9.80
C TRP A 100 -16.03 0.56 -11.06
N LEU A 101 -16.95 0.14 -11.94
CA LEU A 101 -17.40 0.92 -13.10
C LEU A 101 -18.50 1.92 -12.76
N SER A 102 -19.06 1.85 -11.54
CA SER A 102 -20.16 2.69 -11.06
C SER A 102 -19.81 3.41 -9.75
N PRO A 103 -20.37 4.60 -9.46
CA PRO A 103 -21.19 5.42 -10.34
C PRO A 103 -20.38 6.05 -11.50
N PRO A 104 -21.05 6.63 -12.51
CA PRO A 104 -20.36 7.46 -13.50
C PRO A 104 -19.67 8.66 -12.82
N PRO A 105 -18.62 9.23 -13.45
CA PRO A 105 -17.92 10.40 -12.91
C PRO A 105 -18.90 11.54 -12.63
N SER A 106 -18.86 12.07 -11.41
CA SER A 106 -19.59 13.28 -11.02
C SER A 106 -18.74 14.54 -11.20
N GLY A 107 -17.42 14.40 -11.30
CA GLY A 107 -16.46 15.51 -11.46
C GLY A 107 -16.31 16.39 -10.22
N GLY A 108 -16.97 16.04 -9.11
CA GLY A 108 -16.87 16.74 -7.83
C GLY A 108 -15.77 16.19 -6.93
N MET A 109 -15.47 16.88 -5.82
CA MET A 109 -14.50 16.40 -4.83
C MET A 109 -14.92 15.10 -4.14
N GLU A 110 -16.19 14.73 -4.19
CA GLU A 110 -16.69 13.47 -3.63
C GLU A 110 -16.60 12.29 -4.62
N ASP A 111 -16.16 12.54 -5.86
CA ASP A 111 -16.09 11.53 -6.92
C ASP A 111 -15.10 10.39 -6.57
N VAL A 112 -15.61 9.16 -6.56
CA VAL A 112 -14.83 7.95 -6.26
C VAL A 112 -14.51 7.13 -7.51
N THR A 113 -14.86 7.59 -8.69
CA THR A 113 -14.82 6.79 -9.92
C THR A 113 -13.41 6.29 -10.24
N ASP A 114 -12.43 7.19 -10.18
CA ASP A 114 -11.02 6.84 -10.36
C ASP A 114 -10.47 6.04 -9.19
N LEU A 115 -10.88 6.39 -7.96
CA LEU A 115 -10.52 5.63 -6.75
C LEU A 115 -10.96 4.16 -6.86
N ARG A 116 -12.19 3.90 -7.31
CA ARG A 116 -12.72 2.53 -7.47
C ARG A 116 -11.92 1.73 -8.49
N ARG A 117 -11.47 2.37 -9.59
CA ARG A 117 -10.54 1.73 -10.53
C ARG A 117 -9.22 1.36 -9.87
N GLU A 118 -8.62 2.28 -9.10
CA GLU A 118 -7.35 2.03 -8.43
C GLU A 118 -7.47 0.91 -7.38
N GLU A 119 -8.56 0.89 -6.61
CA GLU A 119 -8.86 -0.19 -5.67
C GLU A 119 -8.99 -1.55 -6.38
N HIS A 120 -9.68 -1.59 -7.52
CA HIS A 120 -9.80 -2.80 -8.34
C HIS A 120 -8.46 -3.28 -8.88
N SER A 121 -7.64 -2.34 -9.37
CA SER A 121 -6.26 -2.60 -9.81
C SER A 121 -5.42 -3.27 -8.71
N ILE A 122 -5.50 -2.77 -7.48
CA ILE A 122 -4.78 -3.34 -6.34
C ILE A 122 -5.31 -4.74 -6.00
N ARG A 123 -6.62 -4.98 -6.05
CA ARG A 123 -7.19 -6.32 -5.82
C ARG A 123 -6.71 -7.35 -6.85
N LEU A 124 -6.73 -6.99 -8.14
CA LEU A 124 -6.18 -7.84 -9.22
C LEU A 124 -4.69 -8.13 -9.00
N ARG A 125 -3.91 -7.12 -8.62
CA ARG A 125 -2.48 -7.29 -8.34
C ARG A 125 -2.23 -8.20 -7.16
N ARG A 126 -2.97 -8.00 -6.06
CA ARG A 126 -2.86 -8.85 -4.86
C ARG A 126 -3.13 -10.30 -5.20
N HIS A 127 -4.16 -10.56 -6.01
CA HIS A 127 -4.45 -11.91 -6.53
C HIS A 127 -3.29 -12.45 -7.39
N GLY A 128 -2.89 -11.73 -8.44
CA GLY A 128 -1.86 -12.19 -9.38
C GLY A 128 -0.44 -12.29 -8.80
N ARG A 129 -0.17 -11.64 -7.66
CA ARG A 129 1.10 -11.70 -6.91
C ARG A 129 0.99 -12.46 -5.60
N HIS A 130 -0.16 -13.06 -5.30
CA HIS A 130 -0.34 -13.84 -4.09
C HIS A 130 0.67 -14.99 -4.07
N SER A 131 1.50 -15.02 -3.03
CA SER A 131 2.47 -16.11 -2.85
C SER A 131 1.76 -17.32 -2.25
N THR A 132 1.87 -18.47 -2.89
CA THR A 132 1.45 -19.76 -2.29
C THR A 132 2.58 -20.41 -1.49
N ALA A 133 3.67 -19.67 -1.20
CA ALA A 133 4.79 -20.20 -0.45
C ALA A 133 4.35 -20.65 0.95
N ALA A 134 4.86 -21.80 1.39
CA ALA A 134 4.56 -22.35 2.71
C ALA A 134 5.12 -21.51 3.86
N VAL A 135 6.15 -20.70 3.60
CA VAL A 135 6.80 -19.83 4.59
C VAL A 135 6.38 -18.39 4.35
N ARG A 136 5.78 -17.77 5.38
CA ARG A 136 5.43 -16.36 5.36
C ARG A 136 6.65 -15.50 5.68
N PRO A 137 6.78 -14.30 5.09
CA PRO A 137 7.80 -13.33 5.49
C PRO A 137 7.64 -12.92 6.95
N SER A 138 8.70 -13.03 7.73
CA SER A 138 8.75 -12.55 9.11
C SER A 138 9.07 -11.05 9.17
N VAL A 139 8.27 -10.27 9.89
CA VAL A 139 8.40 -8.81 10.01
C VAL A 139 8.46 -8.40 11.48
N SER A 140 9.53 -7.71 11.86
CA SER A 140 9.66 -7.01 13.14
C SER A 140 9.02 -5.64 13.03
N VAL A 141 7.86 -5.47 13.66
CA VAL A 141 7.16 -4.18 13.70
C VAL A 141 7.70 -3.35 14.87
N VAL A 142 8.26 -2.20 14.58
CA VAL A 142 8.81 -1.26 15.58
C VAL A 142 7.80 -0.14 15.79
N MET A 143 7.26 -0.03 17.01
CA MET A 143 6.25 0.94 17.35
C MET A 143 6.63 1.69 18.62
N ALA A 144 6.90 2.99 18.52
CA ALA A 144 7.04 3.86 19.68
C ALA A 144 5.71 4.53 20.00
N SER A 145 5.38 4.62 21.28
CA SER A 145 4.12 5.23 21.72
C SER A 145 4.35 6.13 22.93
N ARG A 146 3.65 7.26 22.98
CA ARG A 146 3.45 8.10 24.20
C ARG A 146 2.00 8.06 24.67
N ARG A 147 1.18 7.18 24.10
CA ARG A 147 -0.28 7.22 24.13
C ARG A 147 -0.82 5.83 24.51
N PRO A 148 -0.80 5.47 25.80
CA PRO A 148 -1.23 4.15 26.25
C PRO A 148 -2.62 3.74 25.76
N HIS A 149 -3.52 4.71 25.61
CA HIS A 149 -4.90 4.52 25.14
C HIS A 149 -5.02 4.15 23.65
N LEU A 150 -3.93 4.22 22.86
CA LEU A 150 -3.93 3.82 21.45
C LEU A 150 -3.33 2.44 21.22
N LEU A 151 -2.76 1.79 22.24
CA LEU A 151 -2.11 0.50 22.08
C LEU A 151 -3.09 -0.59 21.62
N GLU A 152 -4.30 -0.64 22.19
CA GLU A 152 -5.34 -1.59 21.78
C GLU A 152 -5.75 -1.38 20.32
N HIS A 153 -5.91 -0.12 19.89
CA HIS A 153 -6.19 0.22 18.49
C HIS A 153 -5.07 -0.27 17.56
N ALA A 154 -3.81 0.03 17.87
CA ALA A 154 -2.68 -0.38 17.05
C ALA A 154 -2.52 -1.91 16.98
N ILE A 155 -2.60 -2.60 18.13
CA ILE A 155 -2.52 -4.07 18.21
C ILE A 155 -3.69 -4.72 17.47
N GLY A 156 -4.90 -4.16 17.59
CA GLY A 156 -6.07 -4.64 16.85
C GLY A 156 -5.88 -4.57 15.33
N GLN A 157 -5.20 -3.54 14.82
CA GLN A 157 -4.87 -3.44 13.39
C GLN A 157 -3.75 -4.40 12.96
N LEU A 158 -2.72 -4.58 13.79
CA LEU A 158 -1.65 -5.56 13.56
C LEU A 158 -2.20 -7.00 13.54
N SER A 159 -3.18 -7.29 14.38
CA SER A 159 -3.82 -8.61 14.48
C SER A 159 -4.61 -9.00 13.22
N ARG A 160 -4.94 -8.02 12.37
CA ARG A 160 -5.61 -8.25 11.09
C ARG A 160 -4.65 -8.40 9.92
N GLN A 161 -3.34 -8.23 10.12
CA GLN A 161 -2.38 -8.36 9.03
C GLN A 161 -2.38 -9.80 8.48
N ARG A 162 -2.36 -9.92 7.15
CA ARG A 162 -2.41 -11.18 6.41
C ARG A 162 -1.09 -11.44 5.71
N ASP A 163 -0.82 -12.72 5.46
CA ASP A 163 0.30 -13.19 4.63
C ASP A 163 1.71 -12.83 5.14
N VAL A 164 1.83 -12.46 6.42
CA VAL A 164 3.09 -12.18 7.12
C VAL A 164 3.08 -12.79 8.52
N ASP A 165 4.25 -13.12 9.03
CA ASP A 165 4.43 -13.46 10.45
C ASP A 165 5.01 -12.23 11.17
N ILE A 166 4.36 -11.82 12.26
CA ILE A 166 4.70 -10.57 12.96
C ILE A 166 5.32 -10.86 14.31
N GLU A 167 6.32 -10.08 14.68
CA GLU A 167 6.63 -9.77 16.09
C GLU A 167 6.50 -8.26 16.30
N LEU A 168 5.98 -7.85 17.45
CA LEU A 168 5.86 -6.45 17.82
C LEU A 168 6.96 -6.06 18.82
N LEU A 169 7.76 -5.07 18.44
CA LEU A 169 8.76 -4.42 19.27
C LEU A 169 8.18 -3.08 19.73
N LEU A 170 7.46 -3.13 20.85
CA LEU A 170 6.78 -1.98 21.43
C LEU A 170 7.74 -1.17 22.29
N ALA A 171 7.82 0.13 22.04
CA ALA A 171 8.62 1.08 22.79
C ALA A 171 7.73 2.13 23.50
N PRO A 172 7.21 1.81 24.69
CA PRO A 172 6.53 2.78 25.54
C PRO A 172 7.51 3.89 25.93
N HIS A 173 7.14 5.13 25.63
CA HIS A 173 8.01 6.28 25.80
C HIS A 173 7.46 7.17 26.94
N GLY A 174 8.10 7.07 28.11
CA GLY A 174 7.74 7.79 29.32
C GLY A 174 6.69 7.10 30.18
N TYR A 175 6.37 5.83 29.93
CA TYR A 175 5.40 5.07 30.72
C TYR A 175 5.66 3.56 30.69
N THR A 176 5.11 2.84 31.66
CA THR A 176 5.02 1.37 31.66
C THR A 176 3.65 0.97 31.10
N PRO A 177 3.57 0.14 30.03
CA PRO A 177 2.32 -0.23 29.41
C PRO A 177 1.53 -1.21 30.31
N PRO A 178 0.20 -1.27 30.16
CA PRO A 178 -0.58 -2.35 30.76
C PRO A 178 -0.20 -3.69 30.12
N SER A 179 -0.72 -4.79 30.68
CA SER A 179 -0.67 -6.09 29.99
C SER A 179 -1.40 -5.98 28.65
N LEU A 180 -0.79 -6.51 27.58
CA LEU A 180 -1.28 -6.42 26.23
C LEU A 180 -1.68 -7.82 25.77
N ASP A 181 -2.88 -7.95 25.20
CA ASP A 181 -3.32 -9.15 24.53
C ASP A 181 -3.05 -9.03 23.03
N ALA A 182 -2.21 -9.90 22.49
CA ALA A 182 -1.82 -9.90 21.08
C ALA A 182 -1.67 -11.34 20.57
N PRO A 183 -2.13 -11.65 19.35
CA PRO A 183 -1.99 -12.97 18.75
C PRO A 183 -0.58 -13.24 18.19
N PHE A 184 0.38 -12.33 18.43
CA PHE A 184 1.77 -12.40 17.99
C PHE A 184 2.71 -12.04 19.16
N PRO A 185 3.99 -12.46 19.11
CA PRO A 185 4.97 -12.09 20.13
C PRO A 185 5.10 -10.58 20.30
N VAL A 186 5.13 -10.12 21.56
CA VAL A 186 5.34 -8.71 21.92
C VAL A 186 6.55 -8.60 22.84
N THR A 187 7.54 -7.83 22.41
CA THR A 187 8.70 -7.43 23.22
C THR A 187 8.55 -5.97 23.59
N VAL A 188 8.54 -5.68 24.89
CA VAL A 188 8.42 -4.31 25.42
C VAL A 188 9.81 -3.77 25.75
N VAL A 189 10.15 -2.62 25.19
CA VAL A 189 11.40 -1.89 25.43
C VAL A 189 11.06 -0.50 25.93
N GLU A 190 10.91 -0.36 27.26
CA GLU A 190 10.58 0.91 27.88
C GLU A 190 11.69 1.96 27.67
N ALA A 191 11.26 3.18 27.37
CA ALA A 191 12.11 4.33 27.15
C ALA A 191 11.72 5.47 28.10
N PRO A 192 12.68 6.14 28.76
CA PRO A 192 12.37 7.34 29.54
C PRO A 192 11.92 8.48 28.62
N GLU A 193 11.12 9.42 29.12
CA GLU A 193 10.61 10.56 28.34
C GLU A 193 11.73 11.49 27.79
N SER A 194 12.91 11.45 28.42
CA SER A 194 14.03 12.32 28.11
C SER A 194 14.79 11.98 26.84
N ILE A 195 14.59 10.79 26.26
CA ILE A 195 15.33 10.37 25.05
C ILE A 195 14.57 10.70 23.77
N LEU A 196 15.31 10.82 22.67
CA LEU A 196 14.75 11.22 21.39
C LEU A 196 14.01 10.06 20.73
N LEU A 197 12.97 10.36 19.93
CA LEU A 197 12.13 9.34 19.29
C LEU A 197 12.94 8.36 18.43
N GLY A 198 13.93 8.85 17.66
CA GLY A 198 14.82 7.98 16.88
C GLY A 198 15.60 6.99 17.75
N GLU A 199 16.08 7.43 18.92
CA GLU A 199 16.75 6.54 19.87
C GLU A 199 15.79 5.49 20.45
N VAL A 200 14.56 5.88 20.78
CA VAL A 200 13.49 4.96 21.24
C VAL A 200 13.22 3.88 20.19
N LEU A 201 13.03 4.28 18.93
CA LEU A 201 12.80 3.35 17.83
C LEU A 201 14.01 2.41 17.63
N ASN A 202 15.23 2.94 17.70
CA ASN A 202 16.46 2.14 17.56
C ASN A 202 16.62 1.11 18.70
N ARG A 203 16.31 1.49 19.94
CA ARG A 203 16.36 0.57 21.10
C ARG A 203 15.39 -0.60 20.94
N ALA A 204 14.19 -0.35 20.44
CA ALA A 204 13.24 -1.41 20.11
C ALA A 204 13.71 -2.25 18.91
N ALA A 205 14.11 -1.61 17.82
CA ALA A 205 14.61 -2.28 16.62
C ALA A 205 15.85 -3.17 16.88
N ALA A 206 16.64 -2.88 17.91
CA ALA A 206 17.76 -3.72 18.32
C ALA A 206 17.33 -5.14 18.77
N GLN A 207 16.07 -5.33 19.14
CA GLN A 207 15.49 -6.63 19.50
C GLN A 207 14.93 -7.40 18.29
N ALA A 208 15.00 -6.84 17.08
CA ALA A 208 14.43 -7.43 15.88
C ALA A 208 15.09 -8.76 15.50
N SER A 209 14.26 -9.78 15.28
CA SER A 209 14.63 -11.13 14.85
C SER A 209 14.07 -11.50 13.47
N GLY A 210 13.05 -10.76 12.99
CA GLY A 210 12.48 -10.90 11.66
C GLY A 210 13.41 -10.51 10.52
N GLN A 211 13.11 -11.01 9.32
CA GLN A 211 13.81 -10.68 8.09
C GLN A 211 13.70 -9.18 7.74
N TYR A 212 12.55 -8.57 8.03
CA TYR A 212 12.23 -7.19 7.72
C TYR A 212 11.95 -6.39 8.98
N VAL A 213 12.23 -5.09 8.92
CA VAL A 213 11.81 -4.11 9.94
C VAL A 213 10.76 -3.20 9.32
N ALA A 214 9.64 -3.01 10.01
CA ALA A 214 8.60 -2.07 9.62
C ALA A 214 8.34 -1.07 10.74
N LYS A 215 8.32 0.23 10.43
CA LYS A 215 7.86 1.27 11.36
C LYS A 215 6.34 1.27 11.39
N TRP A 216 5.76 1.50 12.57
CA TRP A 216 4.33 1.61 12.77
C TRP A 216 4.02 2.78 13.72
N ASP A 217 3.10 3.66 13.32
CA ASP A 217 2.62 4.77 14.14
C ASP A 217 1.31 4.37 14.84
N ASP A 218 1.20 4.65 16.14
CA ASP A 218 0.09 4.15 16.98
C ASP A 218 -1.27 4.81 16.71
N ASP A 219 -1.29 5.95 16.01
CA ASP A 219 -2.45 6.80 15.79
C ASP A 219 -3.03 6.76 14.38
N ASP A 220 -2.36 6.10 13.44
CA ASP A 220 -2.79 5.97 12.05
C ASP A 220 -3.68 4.73 11.81
N TRP A 221 -4.24 4.63 10.60
CA TRP A 221 -4.98 3.45 10.16
C TRP A 221 -4.26 2.68 9.05
N TYR A 222 -4.27 1.37 9.19
CA TYR A 222 -3.59 0.42 8.31
C TYR A 222 -4.54 -0.71 7.90
N GLY A 223 -4.57 -0.98 6.59
CA GLY A 223 -5.34 -2.08 6.02
C GLY A 223 -4.73 -3.44 6.35
N PRO A 224 -5.50 -4.54 6.27
CA PRO A 224 -5.06 -5.89 6.66
C PRO A 224 -3.97 -6.49 5.77
N GLN A 225 -3.62 -5.84 4.67
CA GLN A 225 -2.56 -6.28 3.75
C GLN A 225 -1.45 -5.22 3.64
N HIS A 226 -1.36 -4.29 4.59
CA HIS A 226 -0.38 -3.21 4.56
C HIS A 226 1.07 -3.75 4.47
N LEU A 227 1.45 -4.66 5.36
CA LEU A 227 2.80 -5.23 5.37
C LEU A 227 3.06 -6.11 4.14
N SER A 228 2.09 -6.93 3.73
CA SER A 228 2.21 -7.77 2.54
C SER A 228 2.32 -6.94 1.24
N ASP A 229 1.61 -5.80 1.14
CA ASP A 229 1.72 -4.89 0.00
C ASP A 229 3.09 -4.22 -0.07
N LEU A 230 3.66 -3.83 1.08
CA LEU A 230 5.03 -3.30 1.15
C LEU A 230 6.05 -4.33 0.69
N LEU A 231 5.94 -5.58 1.17
CA LEU A 231 6.83 -6.67 0.76
C LEU A 231 6.68 -7.02 -0.73
N MET A 232 5.45 -6.99 -1.25
CA MET A 232 5.18 -7.15 -2.67
C MET A 232 5.85 -6.03 -3.48
N ALA A 233 5.73 -4.77 -3.03
CA ALA A 233 6.39 -3.63 -3.64
C ALA A 233 7.90 -3.74 -3.63
N ARG A 234 8.46 -4.17 -2.50
CA ARG A 234 9.90 -4.43 -2.36
C ARG A 234 10.36 -5.45 -3.41
N ALA A 235 9.61 -6.54 -3.57
CA ALA A 235 9.95 -7.61 -4.51
C ALA A 235 9.92 -7.15 -5.97
N TYR A 236 8.83 -6.50 -6.42
CA TYR A 236 8.70 -6.10 -7.82
C TYR A 236 9.53 -4.87 -8.20
N ALA A 237 9.80 -3.97 -7.26
CA ALA A 237 10.61 -2.77 -7.49
C ALA A 237 12.10 -3.06 -7.25
N GLN A 238 12.40 -4.20 -6.61
CA GLN A 238 13.74 -4.57 -6.17
C GLN A 238 14.39 -3.47 -5.32
N ALA A 239 13.59 -2.72 -4.55
CA ALA A 239 14.04 -1.61 -3.72
C ALA A 239 14.38 -2.10 -2.31
N GLU A 240 15.42 -1.55 -1.70
CA GLU A 240 15.84 -1.91 -0.34
C GLU A 240 14.95 -1.26 0.73
N VAL A 241 14.33 -0.12 0.41
CA VAL A 241 13.38 0.58 1.28
C VAL A 241 12.08 0.82 0.52
N VAL A 242 10.97 0.52 1.18
CA VAL A 242 9.63 0.78 0.65
C VAL A 242 8.77 1.50 1.66
N GLY A 243 7.77 2.20 1.15
CA GLY A 243 6.72 2.82 1.96
C GLY A 243 5.57 3.25 1.07
N VAL A 244 4.54 3.86 1.65
CA VAL A 244 3.33 4.24 0.91
C VAL A 244 3.31 5.74 0.59
N ALA A 245 2.50 6.11 -0.40
CA ALA A 245 2.10 7.49 -0.63
C ALA A 245 1.25 8.02 0.53
N GLN A 246 1.53 9.25 0.96
CA GLN A 246 0.69 9.98 1.92
C GLN A 246 -0.56 10.50 1.22
N GLU A 247 -1.49 9.59 0.94
CA GLU A 247 -2.61 9.84 0.05
C GLU A 247 -3.89 10.18 0.82
N PHE A 248 -4.24 9.40 1.83
CA PHE A 248 -5.43 9.65 2.65
C PHE A 248 -5.08 10.28 3.99
N PHE A 249 -5.85 11.28 4.38
CA PHE A 249 -5.76 11.92 5.70
C PHE A 249 -7.14 12.03 6.32
N TYR A 250 -7.24 11.69 7.60
CA TYR A 250 -8.41 12.04 8.41
C TYR A 250 -8.11 13.27 9.25
N LEU A 251 -8.77 14.38 8.93
CA LEU A 251 -8.68 15.65 9.64
C LEU A 251 -9.68 15.63 10.79
N GLU A 252 -9.27 15.02 11.90
CA GLU A 252 -10.13 14.73 13.06
C GLU A 252 -10.87 15.95 13.61
N PRO A 253 -10.24 17.14 13.79
CA PRO A 253 -10.96 18.32 14.29
C PRO A 253 -12.08 18.81 13.35
N LEU A 254 -12.06 18.41 12.08
CA LEU A 254 -13.07 18.77 11.08
C LEU A 254 -14.04 17.61 10.80
N GLY A 255 -13.75 16.39 11.26
CA GLY A 255 -14.50 15.19 10.90
C GLY A 255 -14.55 14.97 9.39
N VAL A 256 -13.41 15.11 8.70
CA VAL A 256 -13.31 15.05 7.23
C VAL A 256 -12.17 14.13 6.82
N THR A 257 -12.41 13.23 5.87
CA THR A 257 -11.35 12.54 5.13
C THR A 257 -11.04 13.31 3.86
N VAL A 258 -9.75 13.53 3.60
CA VAL A 258 -9.26 14.06 2.32
C VAL A 258 -8.36 13.03 1.65
N ARG A 259 -8.43 13.00 0.31
CA ARG A 259 -7.47 12.31 -0.53
C ARG A 259 -6.64 13.32 -1.30
N ARG A 260 -5.33 13.18 -1.24
CA ARG A 260 -4.35 13.99 -1.96
C ARG A 260 -3.92 13.25 -3.21
N THR A 261 -3.99 13.94 -4.34
CA THR A 261 -3.59 13.39 -5.64
C THR A 261 -2.32 14.06 -6.19
N ASP A 262 -1.70 14.94 -5.40
CA ASP A 262 -0.47 15.65 -5.71
C ASP A 262 0.81 14.83 -5.40
N TYR A 263 0.67 13.63 -4.82
CA TYR A 263 1.76 12.64 -4.75
C TYR A 263 1.61 11.57 -5.83
N SER A 264 2.72 11.25 -6.48
CA SER A 264 2.86 10.07 -7.33
C SER A 264 2.99 8.81 -6.46
N SER A 265 2.23 7.78 -6.75
CA SER A 265 2.48 6.42 -6.26
C SER A 265 3.26 5.62 -7.28
N GLU A 266 3.73 4.46 -6.86
CA GLU A 266 4.36 3.44 -7.70
C GLU A 266 5.61 3.94 -8.44
N VAL A 267 6.44 4.68 -7.70
CA VAL A 267 7.60 5.40 -8.24
C VAL A 267 8.81 5.27 -7.33
N GLU A 268 10.00 5.25 -7.92
CA GLU A 268 11.24 5.49 -7.18
C GLU A 268 11.28 6.94 -6.69
N THR A 269 11.65 7.16 -5.44
CA THR A 269 11.60 8.48 -4.80
C THR A 269 12.63 8.58 -3.69
N ASP A 270 12.69 9.70 -3.00
CA ASP A 270 13.50 9.93 -1.80
C ASP A 270 12.63 10.04 -0.53
N HIS A 271 11.30 9.95 -0.68
CA HIS A 271 10.35 10.19 0.41
C HIS A 271 9.12 9.27 0.36
N VAL A 272 8.81 8.67 1.51
CA VAL A 272 7.61 7.86 1.77
C VAL A 272 6.95 8.30 3.08
N ALA A 273 5.71 7.85 3.34
CA ALA A 273 5.06 8.10 4.63
C ALA A 273 5.85 7.47 5.79
N GLY A 274 6.16 8.27 6.81
CA GLY A 274 7.01 7.87 7.93
C GLY A 274 6.55 6.58 8.64
N GLY A 275 5.28 6.52 9.04
CA GLY A 275 4.67 5.34 9.66
C GLY A 275 4.50 4.11 8.77
N SER A 276 5.04 4.11 7.55
CA SER A 276 4.91 3.00 6.58
C SER A 276 6.23 2.43 6.09
N ILE A 277 7.36 2.88 6.65
CA ILE A 277 8.68 2.49 6.18
C ILE A 277 8.90 1.00 6.48
N LEU A 278 9.26 0.23 5.45
CA LEU A 278 9.73 -1.15 5.56
C LEU A 278 11.04 -1.33 4.80
N LEU A 279 11.96 -2.08 5.40
CA LEU A 279 13.25 -2.43 4.82
C LEU A 279 13.79 -3.75 5.39
N ASP A 280 14.81 -4.33 4.75
CA ASP A 280 15.50 -5.51 5.29
C ASP A 280 16.18 -5.18 6.62
N LEU A 281 16.14 -6.09 7.60
CA LEU A 281 16.84 -5.91 8.87
C LEU A 281 18.35 -5.70 8.67
N ALA A 282 18.94 -6.40 7.69
CA ALA A 282 20.35 -6.23 7.34
C ALA A 282 20.64 -4.81 6.82
N THR A 283 19.77 -4.27 5.97
CA THR A 283 19.87 -2.90 5.48
C THR A 283 19.72 -1.91 6.63
N PHE A 284 18.71 -2.08 7.49
CA PHE A 284 18.51 -1.23 8.67
C PHE A 284 19.76 -1.17 9.56
N LYS A 285 20.36 -2.32 9.87
CA LYS A 285 21.61 -2.41 10.66
C LYS A 285 22.78 -1.74 9.95
N LYS A 286 22.91 -1.92 8.64
CA LYS A 286 23.99 -1.34 7.83
C LYS A 286 23.94 0.20 7.81
N ILE A 287 22.75 0.79 7.73
CA ILE A 287 22.57 2.25 7.56
C ILE A 287 22.47 3.01 8.88
N GLY A 288 22.56 2.32 10.02
CA GLY A 288 22.58 2.93 11.36
C GLY A 288 21.21 3.25 11.96
N GLY A 289 20.12 2.81 11.33
CA GLY A 289 18.76 3.00 11.84
C GLY A 289 18.23 4.44 11.78
N PHE A 290 17.32 4.77 12.70
CA PHE A 290 16.66 6.07 12.78
C PHE A 290 17.62 7.16 13.28
N GLY A 291 17.45 8.39 12.80
CA GLY A 291 18.25 9.52 13.25
C GLY A 291 17.92 9.94 14.68
N GLU A 292 18.93 10.09 15.53
CA GLU A 292 18.81 10.63 16.90
C GLU A 292 18.68 12.16 16.89
N THR A 293 17.68 12.67 16.17
CA THR A 293 17.41 14.10 16.02
C THR A 293 16.10 14.49 16.71
N ALA A 294 15.98 15.76 17.11
CA ALA A 294 14.78 16.26 17.79
C ALA A 294 13.50 16.19 16.93
N ALA A 295 13.66 16.09 15.61
CA ALA A 295 12.61 15.82 14.63
C ALA A 295 13.21 15.16 13.39
N SER A 296 12.36 14.60 12.53
CA SER A 296 12.73 14.07 11.20
C SER A 296 13.61 12.82 11.24
N GLU A 297 13.41 11.97 12.24
CA GLU A 297 14.05 10.66 12.40
C GLU A 297 13.83 9.77 11.18
N ASP A 298 12.61 9.75 10.63
CA ASP A 298 12.26 9.01 9.42
C ASP A 298 13.01 9.54 8.19
N ALA A 299 13.07 10.87 8.03
CA ALA A 299 13.79 11.48 6.93
C ALA A 299 15.31 11.26 7.03
N HIS A 300 15.85 11.14 8.25
CA HIS A 300 17.25 10.75 8.44
C HIS A 300 17.49 9.32 7.97
N LEU A 301 16.64 8.35 8.37
CA LEU A 301 16.73 6.97 7.92
C LEU A 301 16.74 6.88 6.40
N LEU A 302 15.80 7.56 5.73
CA LEU A 302 15.72 7.57 4.25
C LEU A 302 16.96 8.19 3.60
N ARG A 303 17.46 9.33 4.11
CA ARG A 303 18.71 9.94 3.61
C ARG A 303 19.92 9.03 3.81
N SER A 304 20.02 8.36 4.97
CA SER A 304 21.09 7.41 5.24
C SER A 304 21.02 6.22 4.28
N ALA A 305 19.81 5.69 4.03
CA ALA A 305 19.61 4.61 3.07
C ALA A 305 20.12 4.99 1.67
N ILE A 306 19.69 6.15 1.16
CA ILE A 306 20.11 6.66 -0.16
C ILE A 306 21.62 6.88 -0.22
N ALA A 307 22.22 7.44 0.84
CA ALA A 307 23.67 7.63 0.94
C ALA A 307 24.46 6.31 0.91
N HIS A 308 23.83 5.19 1.31
CA HIS A 308 24.40 3.85 1.23
C HIS A 308 24.00 3.08 -0.05
N GLY A 309 23.42 3.77 -1.03
CA GLY A 309 23.05 3.23 -2.34
C GLY A 309 21.74 2.45 -2.36
N ALA A 310 20.92 2.54 -1.31
CA ALA A 310 19.59 1.94 -1.29
C ALA A 310 18.62 2.71 -2.20
N ARG A 311 17.82 1.98 -2.97
CA ARG A 311 16.66 2.53 -3.67
C ARG A 311 15.48 2.61 -2.71
N VAL A 312 14.77 3.72 -2.78
CA VAL A 312 13.53 3.92 -2.03
C VAL A 312 12.36 3.93 -3.02
N TYR A 313 11.38 3.06 -2.79
CA TYR A 313 10.21 2.95 -3.65
C TYR A 313 8.92 3.25 -2.90
N ARG A 314 8.08 4.11 -3.47
CA ARG A 314 6.79 4.47 -2.90
C ARG A 314 5.67 3.74 -3.61
N THR A 315 4.97 2.85 -2.89
CA THR A 315 3.78 2.16 -3.40
C THR A 315 2.49 2.96 -3.18
N HIS A 316 1.35 2.41 -3.58
CA HIS A 316 0.02 3.02 -3.42
C HIS A 316 -0.32 3.31 -1.95
N GLY A 317 -1.07 4.40 -1.71
CA GLY A 317 -1.48 4.83 -0.37
C GLY A 317 -2.85 4.31 0.08
N LEU A 318 -3.55 3.53 -0.76
CA LEU A 318 -4.97 3.19 -0.55
C LEU A 318 -5.26 2.41 0.76
N GLY A 319 -4.29 1.66 1.28
CA GLY A 319 -4.43 0.90 2.52
C GLY A 319 -3.95 1.63 3.77
N TYR A 320 -3.73 2.95 3.71
CA TYR A 320 -3.16 3.73 4.81
C TYR A 320 -3.83 5.10 4.93
N VAL A 321 -4.23 5.47 6.15
CA VAL A 321 -4.81 6.79 6.42
C VAL A 321 -4.07 7.45 7.57
N LEU A 322 -3.53 8.63 7.28
CA LEU A 322 -2.87 9.47 8.27
C LEU A 322 -3.89 10.17 9.16
N ARG A 323 -3.76 10.02 10.48
CA ARG A 323 -4.52 10.83 11.43
C ARG A 323 -3.89 12.21 11.55
N ARG A 324 -4.74 13.24 11.44
CA ARG A 324 -4.38 14.63 11.72
C ARG A 324 -5.34 15.21 12.76
N GLY A 325 -4.92 15.09 14.01
CA GLY A 325 -5.52 15.73 15.18
C GLY A 325 -5.09 17.20 15.33
N ALA A 326 -5.39 17.78 16.49
CA ALA A 326 -5.01 19.16 16.81
C ALA A 326 -3.47 19.31 16.89
N ALA A 327 -2.96 20.43 16.36
CA ALA A 327 -1.52 20.66 16.15
C ALA A 327 -0.60 20.48 17.38
N ARG A 328 -1.15 20.50 18.62
CA ARG A 328 -0.36 20.26 19.85
C ARG A 328 0.08 18.81 20.03
N ASN A 329 -0.50 17.85 19.29
CA ASN A 329 -0.26 16.42 19.49
C ASN A 329 0.49 15.74 18.33
N HIS A 330 0.93 16.49 17.31
CA HIS A 330 1.62 15.93 16.13
C HIS A 330 2.94 16.63 15.84
N SER A 331 3.91 15.85 15.33
CA SER A 331 5.21 16.35 14.85
C SER A 331 5.09 17.21 13.59
N TRP A 332 3.98 17.12 12.85
CA TRP A 332 3.71 17.90 11.64
C TRP A 332 2.85 19.14 11.94
N GLN A 333 3.45 20.33 11.83
CA GLN A 333 2.81 21.61 12.18
C GLN A 333 2.07 22.29 11.01
N LEU A 334 1.73 21.56 9.94
CA LEU A 334 0.96 22.14 8.83
C LEU A 334 -0.49 22.40 9.28
N PRO A 335 -1.05 23.59 9.01
CA PRO A 335 -2.42 23.90 9.40
C PRO A 335 -3.41 23.06 8.58
N LEU A 336 -4.54 22.66 9.17
CA LEU A 336 -5.56 21.82 8.49
C LEU A 336 -6.02 22.37 7.13
N LYS A 337 -6.09 23.71 6.99
CA LYS A 337 -6.40 24.40 5.72
C LYS A 337 -5.48 24.02 4.57
N HIS A 338 -4.23 23.63 4.86
CA HIS A 338 -3.30 23.16 3.84
C HIS A 338 -3.84 21.89 3.18
N PHE A 339 -4.23 20.90 3.98
CA PHE A 339 -4.73 19.61 3.50
C PHE A 339 -6.03 19.75 2.71
N LEU A 340 -6.93 20.66 3.12
CA LEU A 340 -8.14 20.96 2.34
C LEU A 340 -7.82 21.58 0.97
N ARG A 341 -6.81 22.44 0.89
CA ARG A 341 -6.44 23.13 -0.35
C ARG A 341 -5.80 22.21 -1.40
N VAL A 342 -5.05 21.21 -0.96
CA VAL A 342 -4.35 20.27 -1.85
C VAL A 342 -5.12 18.95 -2.05
N ALA A 343 -6.34 18.86 -1.51
CA ALA A 343 -7.19 17.69 -1.66
C ALA A 343 -7.69 17.57 -3.11
N GLY A 344 -7.48 16.41 -3.73
CA GLY A 344 -8.17 16.02 -4.96
C GLY A 344 -9.59 15.53 -4.66
N ASN A 345 -9.77 14.89 -3.50
CA ASN A 345 -11.08 14.49 -3.01
C ASN A 345 -11.29 14.83 -1.53
N GLN A 346 -12.56 15.00 -1.15
CA GLN A 346 -12.95 15.31 0.22
C GLN A 346 -14.30 14.70 0.54
N TRP A 347 -14.44 14.10 1.72
CA TRP A 347 -15.69 13.54 2.22
C TRP A 347 -15.89 13.84 3.71
N ARG A 348 -17.16 13.96 4.13
CA ARG A 348 -17.51 14.06 5.56
C ARG A 348 -17.41 12.71 6.26
N GLY A 349 -16.94 12.73 7.50
CA GLY A 349 -16.68 11.57 8.34
C GLY A 349 -15.38 10.85 7.95
N PHE A 350 -15.15 9.71 8.59
CA PHE A 350 -14.06 8.81 8.23
C PHE A 350 -14.47 8.00 6.99
N ARG A 351 -13.90 8.34 5.83
CA ARG A 351 -14.22 7.76 4.51
C ARG A 351 -12.94 7.27 3.81
N PRO A 352 -12.32 6.21 4.31
CA PRO A 352 -11.13 5.63 3.70
C PRO A 352 -11.46 4.96 2.35
N SER A 353 -10.41 4.57 1.62
CA SER A 353 -10.54 3.61 0.52
C SER A 353 -11.09 2.27 1.02
N LEU A 354 -11.78 1.53 0.14
CA LEU A 354 -12.23 0.15 0.39
C LEU A 354 -11.09 -0.82 0.67
N ILE A 355 -9.86 -0.48 0.27
CA ILE A 355 -8.65 -1.27 0.53
C ILE A 355 -8.29 -1.30 2.02
N LEU A 356 -8.74 -0.32 2.80
CA LEU A 356 -8.50 -0.28 4.25
C LEU A 356 -9.31 -1.36 5.00
N GLU A 357 -10.40 -1.88 4.39
CA GLU A 357 -11.34 -2.82 5.02
C GLU A 357 -11.84 -2.33 6.40
N TRP A 358 -12.10 -1.03 6.51
CA TRP A 358 -12.66 -0.46 7.72
C TRP A 358 -14.15 -0.81 7.84
N PRO A 359 -14.61 -1.33 8.99
CA PRO A 359 -15.99 -1.76 9.20
C PRO A 359 -17.01 -0.62 9.23
#